data_AF-A0AAW9II21-F1
#
_entry.id   AF-A0AAW9II21-F1
#
_cell.length_a   1.000
_cell.length_b   1.000
_cell.length_c   1.000
_cell.angle_alpha   90.00
_cell.angle_beta   90.00
_cell.angle_gamma   90.00
#
_symmetry.space_group_name_H-M   'P 1'
#
loop_
_entity.id
_entity.type
_entity.pdbx_description
1 polymer ?
#
loop_
_entity_poly.entity_id
_entity_poly.type
_entity_poly.pdbx_seq_one_letter_code
_entity_poly.pdbx_strand_id
1 'polypeptide(L)'
;ILVGSVLAKATVYIIRRANFEVEGFYTIFITAIAILSYAVTEWLGGNGYLSVYMAGIIIGNSKIPHKKSLFHFFDGVSWIMQIGLFFMLGLLSFPSELPSVIGISIAISIFMIVIARPLATFIILSKFDYSVKEKIFISWVGL
;
A
#
# COMPACT_ATOMS: atom_id res chain seq x y z
N ILE A 1 9.53 -10.76 0.18
CA ILE A 1 8.40 -11.67 0.55
C ILE A 1 8.79 -12.56 1.72
N LEU A 2 9.78 -13.46 1.59
CA LEU A 2 10.18 -14.36 2.68
C LEU A 2 10.52 -13.62 3.99
N VAL A 3 11.33 -12.56 3.90
CA VAL A 3 11.69 -11.70 5.06
C VAL A 3 10.44 -11.17 5.77
N GLY A 4 9.54 -10.50 5.04
CA GLY A 4 8.30 -9.97 5.59
C GLY A 4 7.39 -11.05 6.20
N SER A 5 7.30 -12.23 5.59
CA SER A 5 6.52 -13.35 6.12
C SER A 5 7.10 -13.92 7.42
N VAL A 6 8.43 -14.07 7.49
CA VAL A 6 9.13 -14.57 8.68
C VAL A 6 9.01 -13.56 9.83
N LEU A 7 9.29 -12.28 9.56
CA LEU A 7 9.18 -11.22 10.54
C LEU A 7 7.75 -11.06 11.06
N ALA A 8 6.74 -11.15 10.20
CA ALA A 8 5.36 -11.08 10.62
C ALA A 8 4.94 -12.25 11.52
N LYS A 9 5.35 -13.48 11.19
CA LYS A 9 5.09 -14.65 12.06
C LYS A 9 5.80 -14.53 13.40
N ALA A 10 7.05 -14.06 13.42
CA ALA A 10 7.79 -13.81 14.66
C ALA A 10 7.09 -12.74 15.51
N THR A 11 6.61 -11.67 14.88
CA THR A 11 5.88 -10.58 15.52
C THR A 11 4.59 -11.06 16.17
N VAL A 12 3.77 -11.83 15.44
CA VAL A 12 2.53 -12.41 15.97
C VAL A 12 2.82 -13.37 17.13
N TYR A 13 3.89 -14.15 17.05
CA TYR A 13 4.31 -15.04 18.14
C TYR A 13 4.70 -14.26 19.40
N ILE A 14 5.50 -13.20 19.26
CA ILE A 14 5.94 -12.36 20.38
C ILE A 14 4.75 -11.65 21.01
N ILE A 15 3.89 -11.00 20.21
CA ILE A 15 2.69 -10.29 20.69
C ILE A 15 1.74 -11.22 21.44
N ARG A 16 1.62 -12.49 21.02
CA ARG A 16 0.76 -13.46 21.69
C ARG A 16 1.33 -13.97 23.01
N ARG A 17 2.65 -13.91 23.18
CA ARG A 17 3.36 -14.38 24.39
C ARG A 17 3.68 -13.28 25.37
N ALA A 18 3.89 -12.07 24.88
CA ALA A 18 4.11 -10.86 25.66
C ALA A 18 2.77 -10.17 25.87
N ASN A 19 2.20 -10.27 27.07
CA ASN A 19 1.09 -9.43 27.48
C ASN A 19 1.62 -8.01 27.73
N PHE A 20 1.59 -7.17 26.69
CA PHE A 20 1.84 -5.75 26.92
C PHE A 20 0.61 -5.15 27.60
N GLU A 21 0.80 -4.64 28.81
CA GLU A 21 -0.26 -4.00 29.61
C GLU A 21 -0.66 -2.61 29.07
N VAL A 22 0.21 -1.96 28.28
CA VAL A 22 -0.05 -0.63 27.70
C VAL A 22 -0.28 -0.74 26.18
N GLU A 23 -1.43 -0.24 25.71
CA GLU A 23 -1.83 -0.30 24.29
C GLU A 23 -0.79 0.30 23.33
N GLY A 24 -0.13 1.39 23.74
CA GLY A 24 0.86 2.10 22.90
C GLY A 24 2.09 1.27 22.50
N PHE A 25 2.48 0.27 23.31
CA PHE A 25 3.63 -0.58 22.98
C PHE A 25 3.38 -1.47 21.76
N TYR A 26 2.13 -1.90 21.53
CA TYR A 26 1.80 -2.69 20.34
C TYR A 26 2.04 -1.88 19.06
N THR A 27 1.63 -0.61 19.06
CA THR A 27 1.79 0.30 17.92
C THR A 27 3.27 0.58 17.62
N ILE A 28 4.06 0.86 18.67
CA ILE A 28 5.50 1.11 18.52
C ILE A 28 6.20 -0.16 18.01
N PHE A 29 5.88 -1.33 18.56
CA PHE A 29 6.48 -2.60 18.16
C PHE A 29 6.18 -2.93 16.69
N ILE A 30 4.94 -2.79 16.25
CA ILE A 30 4.56 -3.07 14.86
C ILE A 30 5.20 -2.08 13.89
N THR A 31 5.34 -0.82 14.29
CA THR A 31 6.07 0.20 13.52
C THR A 31 7.55 -0.17 13.39
N ALA A 32 8.18 -0.60 14.48
CA ALA A 32 9.57 -1.06 14.46
C ALA A 32 9.77 -2.28 13.54
N ILE A 33 8.84 -3.23 13.58
CA ILE A 33 8.85 -4.39 12.67
C ILE A 33 8.65 -3.97 11.21
N ALA A 34 7.79 -2.98 10.92
CA ALA A 34 7.63 -2.45 9.57
C ALA A 34 8.94 -1.85 9.04
N ILE A 35 9.60 -1.01 9.83
CA ILE A 35 10.90 -0.40 9.47
C ILE A 35 11.98 -1.47 9.32
N LEU A 36 12.05 -2.43 10.26
CA LEU A 36 13.01 -3.53 10.21
C LEU A 36 12.80 -4.40 8.96
N SER A 37 11.55 -4.72 8.63
CA SER A 37 11.20 -5.51 7.44
C SER A 37 11.63 -4.80 6.16
N TYR A 38 11.44 -3.48 6.10
CA TYR A 38 11.92 -2.65 5.00
C TYR A 38 13.45 -2.72 4.89
N ALA A 39 14.16 -2.34 5.95
CA ALA A 39 15.62 -2.22 5.96
C ALA A 39 16.34 -3.56 5.68
N VAL A 40 15.89 -4.64 6.32
CA VAL A 40 16.48 -5.98 6.11
C VAL A 40 16.25 -6.46 4.69
N THR A 41 15.06 -6.22 4.14
CA THR A 41 14.77 -6.67 2.76
C THR A 41 15.57 -5.89 1.74
N GLU A 42 15.72 -4.57 1.95
CA GLU A 42 16.48 -3.71 1.05
C GLU A 42 17.97 -4.03 1.08
N TRP A 43 18.53 -4.31 2.26
CA TRP A 43 19.92 -4.75 2.41
C TRP A 43 20.20 -6.08 1.69
N LEU A 44 19.22 -6.98 1.65
CA LEU A 44 19.29 -8.24 0.90
C LEU A 44 19.06 -8.08 -0.61
N GLY A 45 18.87 -6.85 -1.11
CA GLY A 45 18.59 -6.57 -2.52
C GLY A 45 17.15 -6.87 -2.96
N GLY A 46 16.22 -7.02 -2.03
CA GLY A 46 14.80 -7.24 -2.31
C GLY A 46 13.97 -5.95 -2.27
N ASN A 47 12.69 -6.04 -2.63
CA ASN A 47 11.76 -4.92 -2.53
C ASN A 47 11.23 -4.77 -1.08
N GLY A 48 11.70 -3.71 -0.38
CA GLY A 48 11.29 -3.38 0.98
C GLY A 48 9.80 -3.12 1.11
N TYR A 49 9.20 -2.34 0.20
CA TYR A 49 7.76 -2.02 0.21
C TYR A 49 6.88 -3.28 0.17
N LEU A 50 7.19 -4.21 -0.73
CA LEU A 50 6.47 -5.48 -0.87
C LEU A 50 6.60 -6.35 0.39
N SER A 51 7.75 -6.28 1.06
CA SER A 51 8.01 -7.01 2.30
C SER A 51 7.21 -6.47 3.48
N VAL A 52 7.18 -5.14 3.64
CA VAL A 52 6.34 -4.46 4.64
C VAL A 52 4.87 -4.70 4.37
N TYR A 53 4.44 -4.63 3.12
CA TYR A 53 3.06 -4.93 2.71
C TYR A 53 2.64 -6.35 3.11
N MET A 54 3.48 -7.35 2.77
CA MET A 54 3.25 -8.74 3.19
C MET A 54 3.20 -8.88 4.71
N ALA A 55 4.10 -8.21 5.43
CA ALA A 55 4.09 -8.24 6.88
C ALA A 55 2.81 -7.65 7.46
N GLY A 56 2.36 -6.50 6.92
CA GLY A 56 1.12 -5.84 7.29
C GLY A 56 -0.12 -6.71 7.07
N ILE A 57 -0.21 -7.41 5.94
CA ILE A 57 -1.32 -8.35 5.67
C ILE A 57 -1.35 -9.48 6.70
N ILE A 58 -0.20 -10.11 6.98
CA ILE A 58 -0.12 -11.26 7.89
C ILE A 58 -0.45 -10.84 9.33
N ILE A 59 0.10 -9.72 9.79
CA ILE A 59 -0.18 -9.15 11.11
C ILE A 59 -1.65 -8.72 11.19
N GLY A 60 -2.17 -8.05 10.17
CA GLY A 60 -3.56 -7.60 10.10
C GLY A 60 -4.58 -8.73 10.07
N ASN A 61 -4.27 -9.86 9.45
CA ASN A 61 -5.13 -11.05 9.44
C ASN A 61 -5.01 -11.91 10.72
N SER A 62 -4.04 -11.62 11.58
CA SER A 62 -3.85 -12.34 12.84
C SER A 62 -4.74 -11.80 13.96
N LYS A 63 -5.13 -12.66 14.91
CA LYS A 63 -5.88 -12.26 16.11
C LYS A 63 -4.93 -11.56 17.09
N ILE A 64 -4.94 -10.23 17.10
CA ILE A 64 -4.08 -9.38 17.94
C ILE A 64 -4.97 -8.60 18.93
N PRO A 65 -4.57 -8.48 20.21
CA PRO A 65 -5.27 -7.62 21.18
C PRO A 65 -5.20 -6.13 20.76
N HIS A 66 -6.22 -5.34 21.09
CA HIS A 66 -6.28 -3.89 20.78
C HIS A 66 -6.17 -3.52 19.29
N LYS A 67 -6.52 -4.43 18.36
CA LYS A 67 -6.44 -4.23 16.91
C LYS A 67 -7.12 -2.95 16.40
N LYS A 68 -8.21 -2.52 17.03
CA LYS A 68 -8.96 -1.31 16.62
C LYS A 68 -8.15 -0.03 16.83
N SER A 69 -7.50 0.11 17.99
CA SER A 69 -6.64 1.26 18.34
C SER A 69 -5.44 1.35 17.38
N LEU A 70 -4.82 0.20 17.11
CA LEU A 70 -3.72 0.07 16.14
C LEU A 70 -4.13 0.51 14.72
N PHE A 71 -5.30 0.07 14.26
CA PHE A 71 -5.80 0.39 12.93
C PHE A 71 -6.05 1.90 12.78
N HIS A 72 -6.68 2.53 13.78
CA HIS A 72 -6.90 3.98 13.77
C HIS A 72 -5.60 4.78 13.79
N PHE A 73 -4.58 4.32 14.52
CA PHE A 73 -3.27 4.97 14.52
C PHE A 73 -2.63 4.94 13.12
N PHE A 74 -2.54 3.75 12.50
CA PHE A 74 -1.93 3.63 11.17
C PHE A 74 -2.74 4.30 10.08
N ASP A 75 -4.07 4.31 10.20
CA ASP A 75 -4.95 5.05 9.29
C ASP A 75 -4.69 6.57 9.38
N GLY A 76 -4.59 7.11 10.60
CA GLY A 76 -4.22 8.51 10.82
C GLY A 76 -2.84 8.86 10.27
N VAL A 77 -1.84 7.99 10.49
CA VAL A 77 -0.49 8.17 9.92
C VAL A 77 -0.52 8.12 8.40
N SER A 78 -1.25 7.16 7.82
CA SER A 78 -1.39 7.02 6.36
C SER A 78 -2.02 8.27 5.75
N TRP A 79 -3.03 8.83 6.42
CA TRP A 79 -3.68 10.06 6.00
C TRP A 79 -2.73 11.27 6.01
N ILE A 80 -1.93 11.43 7.08
CA ILE A 80 -0.90 12.47 7.16
C ILE A 80 0.15 12.30 6.06
N MET A 81 0.62 11.07 5.83
CA MET A 81 1.59 10.77 4.77
C MET A 81 1.01 11.04 3.37
N GLN A 82 -0.27 10.75 3.17
CA GLN A 82 -0.97 11.04 1.90
C GLN A 82 -1.06 12.54 1.65
N ILE A 83 -1.44 13.35 2.66
CA ILE A 83 -1.45 14.81 2.55
C ILE A 83 -0.04 15.32 2.25
N GLY A 84 0.97 14.82 2.97
CA GLY A 84 2.37 15.19 2.76
C GLY A 84 2.84 14.88 1.35
N LEU A 85 2.50 13.71 0.82
CA LEU A 85 2.84 13.29 -0.54
C LEU A 85 2.19 14.21 -1.58
N PHE A 86 0.89 14.49 -1.47
CA PHE A 86 0.23 15.41 -2.40
C PHE A 86 0.78 16.84 -2.32
N PHE A 87 1.07 17.31 -1.11
CA PHE A 87 1.69 18.61 -0.89
C PHE A 87 3.08 18.70 -1.54
N MET A 88 3.93 17.69 -1.33
CA MET A 88 5.25 17.63 -1.95
C MET A 88 5.18 17.56 -3.48
N LEU A 89 4.29 16.74 -4.04
CA LEU A 89 4.09 16.66 -5.49
C LEU A 89 3.64 18.00 -6.08
N GLY A 90 2.75 18.72 -5.38
CA GLY A 90 2.34 20.07 -5.78
C GLY A 90 3.50 21.06 -5.74
N LEU A 91 4.31 21.04 -4.68
CA LEU A 91 5.47 21.91 -4.51
C LEU A 91 6.57 21.64 -5.55
N LEU A 92 6.78 20.38 -5.92
CA LEU A 92 7.74 19.94 -6.95
C LEU A 92 7.23 20.17 -8.38
N SER A 93 5.95 20.52 -8.56
CA SER A 93 5.42 20.84 -9.89
C SER A 93 5.86 22.24 -10.30
N PHE A 94 6.54 22.35 -11.45
CA PHE A 94 6.97 23.63 -12.01
C PHE A 94 5.86 24.20 -12.92
N PRO A 95 5.09 25.20 -12.47
CA PRO A 95 3.96 25.71 -13.24
C PRO A 95 4.37 26.38 -14.55
N SER A 96 5.62 26.83 -14.67
CA SER A 96 6.17 27.45 -15.88
C SER A 96 6.36 26.47 -17.05
N GLU A 97 6.56 25.18 -16.77
CA GLU A 97 6.72 24.15 -17.82
C GLU A 97 5.39 23.48 -18.20
N LEU A 98 4.35 23.66 -17.37
CA LEU A 98 3.02 23.10 -17.62
C LEU A 98 2.43 23.47 -19.00
N PRO A 99 2.46 24.74 -19.47
CA PRO A 99 1.82 25.12 -20.73
C PRO A 99 2.35 24.36 -21.94
N SER A 100 3.66 24.04 -21.96
CA SER A 100 4.29 23.28 -23.05
C SER A 100 3.95 21.79 -23.03
N VAL A 101 3.68 21.21 -21.86
CA VAL A 101 3.45 19.76 -21.71
C VAL A 101 1.98 19.38 -21.52
N ILE A 102 1.10 20.33 -21.18
CA ILE A 102 -0.33 20.11 -20.89
C ILE A 102 -1.01 19.28 -21.99
N GLY A 103 -0.80 19.60 -23.27
CA GLY A 103 -1.44 18.88 -24.37
C GLY A 103 -1.05 17.40 -24.41
N ILE A 104 0.24 17.10 -24.26
CA ILE A 104 0.77 15.73 -24.26
C ILE A 104 0.37 14.99 -22.97
N SER A 105 0.46 15.66 -21.82
CA SER A 105 0.08 15.08 -20.53
C SER A 105 -1.40 14.72 -20.44
N ILE A 106 -2.28 15.56 -20.99
CA ILE A 106 -3.73 15.27 -21.08
C ILE A 106 -3.99 14.09 -22.01
N ALA A 107 -3.36 14.07 -23.18
CA ALA A 107 -3.51 12.97 -24.13
C ALA A 107 -3.07 11.62 -23.53
N ILE A 108 -1.91 11.59 -22.85
CA ILE A 108 -1.41 10.41 -22.14
C ILE A 108 -2.36 10.00 -21.02
N SER A 109 -2.87 10.96 -20.23
CA SER A 109 -3.79 10.68 -19.12
C SER A 109 -5.11 10.06 -19.62
N ILE A 110 -5.70 10.63 -20.67
CA ILE A 110 -6.91 10.10 -21.31
C ILE A 110 -6.64 8.71 -21.87
N PHE A 111 -5.52 8.51 -22.57
CA PHE A 111 -5.14 7.20 -23.11
C PHE A 111 -4.99 6.16 -21.99
N MET A 112 -4.33 6.52 -20.89
CA MET A 112 -4.11 5.64 -19.75
C MET A 112 -5.44 5.25 -19.08
N ILE A 113 -6.37 6.19 -18.91
CA ILE A 113 -7.66 5.97 -18.26
C ILE A 113 -8.63 5.20 -19.16
N VAL A 114 -8.77 5.60 -20.42
CA VAL A 114 -9.81 5.09 -21.33
C VAL A 114 -9.39 3.82 -22.06
N ILE A 115 -8.09 3.67 -22.36
CA ILE A 115 -7.60 2.56 -23.19
C ILE A 115 -6.73 1.62 -22.36
N ALA A 116 -5.61 2.10 -21.81
CA ALA A 116 -4.63 1.22 -21.18
C ALA A 116 -5.22 0.46 -19.98
N ARG A 117 -6.01 1.14 -19.12
CA ARG A 117 -6.64 0.51 -17.95
C ARG A 117 -7.67 -0.56 -18.32
N PRO A 118 -8.70 -0.25 -19.15
CA PRO A 118 -9.66 -1.27 -19.55
C PRO A 118 -8.96 -2.43 -20.23
N LEU A 119 -8.03 -2.17 -21.16
CA LEU A 119 -7.33 -3.26 -21.84
C LEU A 119 -6.59 -4.18 -20.86
N ALA A 120 -5.85 -3.62 -19.91
CA ALA A 120 -5.12 -4.41 -18.91
C ALA A 120 -6.07 -5.25 -18.04
N THR A 121 -7.16 -4.66 -17.55
CA THR A 121 -8.16 -5.39 -16.75
C THR A 121 -8.88 -6.46 -17.57
N PHE A 122 -9.26 -6.20 -18.82
CA PHE A 122 -9.89 -7.18 -19.70
C PHE A 122 -8.96 -8.36 -20.01
N ILE A 123 -7.67 -8.12 -20.24
CA ILE A 123 -6.68 -9.18 -20.47
C ILE A 123 -6.52 -10.06 -19.22
N ILE A 124 -6.38 -9.45 -18.03
CA ILE A 124 -6.24 -10.19 -16.77
C ILE A 124 -7.50 -10.99 -16.46
N LEU A 125 -8.68 -10.38 -16.60
CA LEU A 125 -9.97 -11.04 -16.37
C LEU A 125 -10.42 -11.94 -17.54
N SER A 126 -9.67 -12.03 -18.65
CA SER A 126 -10.01 -12.93 -19.77
C SER A 126 -9.91 -14.39 -19.38
N LYS A 127 -9.07 -14.72 -18.39
CA LYS A 127 -8.93 -16.09 -17.85
C LYS A 127 -9.91 -16.43 -16.73
N PHE A 128 -10.76 -15.48 -16.33
CA PHE A 128 -11.73 -15.66 -15.25
C PHE A 128 -13.16 -15.49 -15.80
N ASP A 129 -14.10 -16.27 -15.28
CA ASP A 129 -15.51 -16.31 -15.71
C ASP A 129 -16.32 -15.08 -15.27
N TYR A 130 -15.82 -13.88 -15.56
CA TYR A 130 -16.54 -12.62 -15.33
C TYR A 130 -17.32 -12.20 -16.58
N SER A 131 -18.56 -11.75 -16.37
CA SER A 131 -19.39 -11.16 -17.41
C SER A 131 -18.80 -9.85 -17.93
N VAL A 132 -19.11 -9.49 -19.18
CA VAL A 132 -18.60 -8.25 -19.81
C VAL A 132 -19.00 -7.00 -19.01
N LYS A 133 -20.17 -7.01 -18.35
CA LYS A 133 -20.64 -5.90 -17.51
C LYS A 133 -19.80 -5.74 -16.24
N GLU A 134 -19.39 -6.85 -15.62
CA GLU A 134 -18.48 -6.82 -14.46
C GLU A 134 -17.08 -6.36 -14.84
N LYS A 135 -16.56 -6.77 -16.01
CA LYS A 135 -15.26 -6.31 -16.52
C LYS A 135 -15.25 -4.80 -16.76
N ILE A 136 -16.31 -4.25 -17.34
CA ILE A 136 -16.47 -2.80 -17.54
C ILE A 136 -16.54 -2.07 -16.19
N PHE A 137 -17.35 -2.56 -15.25
CA PHE A 137 -17.47 -1.96 -13.92
C PHE A 137 -16.13 -1.96 -13.17
N ILE A 138 -15.43 -3.09 -13.13
CA ILE A 138 -14.13 -3.22 -12.48
C ILE A 138 -13.06 -2.32 -13.14
N SER A 139 -13.10 -2.18 -14.48
CA SER A 139 -12.17 -1.30 -15.19
C SER A 139 -12.34 0.18 -14.85
N TRP A 140 -13.55 0.58 -14.44
CA TRP A 140 -13.92 1.97 -14.16
C TRP A 140 -13.81 2.35 -12.68
N VAL A 141 -14.02 1.40 -11.76
CA VAL A 141 -14.00 1.63 -10.30
C VAL A 141 -12.64 2.04 -9.73
N GLY A 142 -11.54 1.82 -10.46
CA GLY A 142 -10.21 2.19 -9.98
C GLY A 142 -9.88 3.68 -10.00
N LEU A 143 -10.76 4.57 -10.45
CA LEU A 143 -10.51 6.01 -10.55
C LEU A 143 -10.47 6.69 -9.17
#